data_AF-A0A2J7QFF6-F1
#
_entry.id   AF-A0A2J7QFF6-F1
#
_cell.length_a   1.000
_cell.length_b   1.000
_cell.length_c   1.000
_cell.angle_alpha   90.00
_cell.angle_beta   90.00
_cell.angle_gamma   90.00
#
_symmetry.space_group_name_H-M   'P 1'
#
loop_
_entity.id
_entity.type
_entity.pdbx_description
1 polymer ?
#
loop_
_entity_poly.entity_id
_entity_poly.type
_entity_poly.pdbx_seq_one_letter_code
_entity_poly.pdbx_strand_id
1 'polypeptide(L)'
;MQMCRKREEKMQKVLKAREALEKQKQDAELRIQREKEEKLKQVMQDREERIKEQVQQKKQHAQKKAAEIEERRKQEEAARLAKLKEQEEEQRRLQAERKKEQEDAERQHLQRLAEEKEAAAFREQQALAVAQMQAKLLKEKQAKEKTEAKGKGVPSKAAVMDKTFDMLPSSANVSQAKKAVIPDVDDYGIDSSGASSEDDERPKRPIPFWATKAERMKVLKIQAWKRQKIYDAYFGSAEKTPNLTMMFGVKCVKRTSSAVWRTPPRYSTLPKY
;
A
#
# COMPACT_ATOMS: atom_id res chain seq x y z
N MET A 1 16.76 80.29 90.09
CA MET A 1 15.90 79.10 89.90
C MET A 1 15.19 79.02 88.53
N GLN A 2 14.73 80.13 87.92
CA GLN A 2 13.99 80.08 86.64
C GLN A 2 14.82 79.65 85.41
N MET A 3 16.13 79.91 85.38
CA MET A 3 17.00 79.58 84.23
C MET A 3 17.27 78.07 84.08
N CYS A 4 17.30 77.32 85.18
CA CYS A 4 17.50 75.86 85.15
C CYS A 4 16.27 75.14 84.57
N ARG A 5 15.04 75.54 84.93
CA ARG A 5 13.79 74.99 84.40
C ARG A 5 13.65 75.16 82.88
N LYS A 6 13.98 76.35 82.36
CA LYS A 6 13.96 76.63 80.90
C LYS A 6 14.93 75.74 80.10
N ARG A 7 16.06 75.34 80.70
CA ARG A 7 17.04 74.44 80.06
C ARG A 7 16.54 72.99 80.06
N GLU A 8 15.92 72.57 81.15
CA GLU A 8 15.31 71.25 81.31
C GLU A 8 14.14 71.04 80.34
N GLU A 9 13.24 72.03 80.21
CA GLU A 9 12.14 72.00 79.24
C GLU A 9 12.62 71.91 77.78
N LYS A 10 13.70 72.64 77.45
CA LYS A 10 14.33 72.56 76.12
C LYS A 10 14.93 71.17 75.86
N MET A 11 15.59 70.57 76.86
CA MET A 11 16.13 69.22 76.76
C MET A 11 15.02 68.18 76.57
N GLN A 12 13.92 68.27 77.33
CA GLN A 12 12.77 67.38 77.16
C GLN A 12 12.12 67.53 75.78
N LYS A 13 12.04 68.76 75.24
CA LYS A 13 11.52 68.99 73.89
C LYS A 13 12.42 68.38 72.81
N VAL A 14 13.74 68.46 72.96
CA VAL A 14 14.71 67.82 72.05
C VAL A 14 14.63 66.29 72.12
N LEU A 15 14.50 65.72 73.32
CA LEU A 15 14.35 64.26 73.49
C LEU A 15 13.05 63.76 72.86
N LYS A 16 11.92 64.44 73.08
CA LYS A 16 10.63 64.11 72.44
C LYS A 16 10.68 64.24 70.92
N ALA A 17 11.36 65.25 70.39
CA ALA A 17 11.55 65.41 68.95
C ALA A 17 12.41 64.28 68.35
N ARG A 18 13.44 63.83 69.07
CA ARG A 18 14.28 62.68 68.66
C ARG A 18 13.49 61.38 68.69
N GLU A 19 12.71 61.14 69.75
CA GLU A 19 11.85 59.97 69.88
C GLU A 19 10.76 59.94 68.80
N ALA A 20 10.15 61.08 68.48
CA ALA A 20 9.16 61.19 67.39
C ALA A 20 9.78 60.91 66.02
N LEU A 21 11.00 61.42 65.77
CA LEU A 21 11.73 61.15 64.52
C LEU A 21 12.14 59.67 64.41
N GLU A 22 12.54 59.05 65.52
CA GLU A 22 12.90 57.62 65.56
C GLU A 22 11.68 56.74 65.31
N LYS A 23 10.53 57.04 65.93
CA LYS A 23 9.25 56.37 65.64
C LYS A 23 8.82 56.54 64.18
N GLN A 24 8.94 57.76 63.64
CA GLN A 24 8.62 58.01 62.23
C GLN A 24 9.52 57.22 61.27
N LYS A 25 10.81 57.06 61.59
CA LYS A 25 11.74 56.22 60.81
C LYS A 25 11.36 54.74 60.90
N GLN A 26 11.06 54.23 62.10
CA GLN A 26 10.62 52.84 62.29
C GLN A 26 9.31 52.55 61.55
N ASP A 27 8.33 53.45 61.60
CA ASP A 27 7.06 53.31 60.87
C ASP A 27 7.27 53.37 59.35
N ALA A 28 8.18 54.21 58.86
CA ALA A 28 8.54 54.27 57.44
C ALA A 28 9.23 52.98 56.98
N GLU A 29 10.15 52.44 57.78
CA GLU A 29 10.82 51.17 57.50
C GLU A 29 9.84 49.99 57.49
N LEU A 30 8.92 49.92 58.45
CA LEU A 30 7.86 48.89 58.48
C LEU A 30 6.93 48.98 57.28
N ARG A 31 6.58 50.19 56.82
CA ARG A 31 5.78 50.38 55.59
C ARG A 31 6.53 49.88 54.36
N ILE A 32 7.81 50.21 54.23
CA ILE A 32 8.65 49.74 53.12
C ILE A 32 8.80 48.21 53.16
N GLN A 33 8.93 47.60 54.33
CA GLN A 33 9.00 46.14 54.46
C GLN A 33 7.70 45.46 54.04
N ARG A 34 6.54 45.96 54.52
CA ARG A 34 5.23 45.44 54.11
C ARG A 34 4.99 45.57 52.60
N GLU A 35 5.33 46.71 52.01
CA GLU A 35 5.20 46.91 50.56
C GLU A 35 6.08 45.94 49.75
N LYS A 36 7.30 45.64 50.24
CA LYS A 36 8.18 44.64 49.62
C LYS A 36 7.63 43.22 49.74
N GLU A 37 7.08 42.85 50.90
CA GLU A 37 6.48 41.55 51.13
C GLU A 37 5.22 41.33 50.27
N GLU A 38 4.36 42.35 50.17
CA GLU A 38 3.16 42.32 49.33
C GLU A 38 3.53 42.19 47.84
N LYS A 39 4.52 42.95 47.36
CA LYS A 39 5.02 42.84 45.98
C LYS A 39 5.61 41.47 45.70
N LEU A 40 6.38 40.90 46.63
CA LEU A 40 6.94 39.56 46.47
C LEU A 40 5.83 38.50 46.40
N LYS A 41 4.80 38.63 47.24
CA LYS A 41 3.63 37.74 47.23
C LYS A 41 2.87 37.82 45.91
N GLN A 42 2.67 39.03 45.39
CA GLN A 42 2.01 39.25 44.09
C GLN A 42 2.81 38.61 42.94
N VAL A 43 4.12 38.78 42.91
CA VAL A 43 4.99 38.16 41.89
C VAL A 43 4.92 36.62 41.95
N MET A 44 4.85 36.04 43.15
CA MET A 44 4.71 34.59 43.32
C MET A 44 3.34 34.09 42.83
N GLN A 45 2.27 34.82 43.15
CA GLN A 45 0.91 34.50 42.67
C GLN A 45 0.80 34.58 41.15
N ASP A 46 1.29 35.66 40.53
CA ASP A 46 1.31 35.82 39.07
C ASP A 46 2.10 34.68 38.38
N ARG A 47 3.20 34.25 39.01
CA ARG A 47 4.00 33.13 38.50
C ARG A 47 3.24 31.81 38.58
N GLU A 48 2.54 31.55 39.68
CA GLU A 48 1.70 30.36 39.85
C GLU A 48 0.52 30.33 38.88
N GLU A 49 -0.14 31.47 38.66
CA GLU A 49 -1.24 31.59 37.69
C GLU A 49 -0.75 31.33 36.27
N ARG A 50 0.38 31.93 35.86
CA ARG A 50 1.01 31.63 34.56
C ARG A 50 1.35 30.15 34.38
N ILE A 51 1.81 29.48 35.43
CA ILE A 51 2.10 28.03 35.37
C ILE A 51 0.79 27.25 35.22
N LYS A 52 -0.26 27.59 35.97
CA LYS A 52 -1.58 26.94 35.86
C LYS A 52 -2.19 27.13 34.47
N GLU A 53 -2.12 28.33 33.90
CA GLU A 53 -2.56 28.62 32.54
C GLU A 53 -1.78 27.79 31.51
N GLN A 54 -0.45 27.73 31.61
CA GLN A 54 0.36 26.92 30.70
C GLN A 54 0.04 25.42 30.80
N VAL A 55 -0.18 24.91 32.02
CA VAL A 55 -0.60 23.52 32.24
C VAL A 55 -1.97 23.26 31.64
N GLN A 56 -2.92 24.18 31.83
CA GLN A 56 -4.27 24.06 31.29
C GLN A 56 -4.27 24.12 29.75
N GLN A 57 -3.51 25.04 29.15
CA GLN A 57 -3.33 25.12 27.70
C GLN A 57 -2.69 23.84 27.15
N LYS A 58 -1.64 23.32 27.80
CA LYS A 58 -1.01 22.05 27.41
C LYS A 58 -1.99 20.88 27.51
N LYS A 59 -2.83 20.84 28.55
CA LYS A 59 -3.86 19.81 28.72
C LYS A 59 -4.93 19.88 27.61
N GLN A 60 -5.43 21.08 27.30
CA GLN A 60 -6.40 21.28 26.21
C GLN A 60 -5.80 20.90 24.85
N HIS A 61 -4.56 21.28 24.58
CA HIS A 61 -3.89 20.92 23.34
C HIS A 61 -3.63 19.41 23.23
N ALA A 62 -3.24 18.75 24.34
CA ALA A 62 -3.10 17.29 24.38
C ALA A 62 -4.44 16.58 24.16
N GLN A 63 -5.54 17.08 24.73
CA GLN A 63 -6.88 16.56 24.51
C GLN A 63 -7.33 16.71 23.06
N LYS A 64 -7.11 17.87 22.43
CA LYS A 64 -7.41 18.09 21.01
C LYS A 64 -6.64 17.13 20.11
N LYS A 65 -5.33 16.97 20.36
CA LYS A 65 -4.51 16.00 19.62
C LYS A 65 -4.96 14.56 19.84
N ALA A 66 -5.35 14.19 21.06
CA ALA A 66 -5.87 12.85 21.33
C ALA A 66 -7.18 12.59 20.56
N ALA A 67 -8.10 13.55 20.55
CA ALA A 67 -9.37 13.45 19.82
C ALA A 67 -9.16 13.38 18.30
N GLU A 68 -8.24 14.18 17.74
CA GLU A 68 -7.89 14.13 16.31
C GLU A 68 -7.29 12.78 15.90
N ILE A 69 -6.44 12.20 16.76
CA ILE A 69 -5.86 10.86 16.53
C ILE A 69 -6.94 9.77 16.60
N GLU A 70 -7.88 9.87 17.55
CA GLU A 70 -9.00 8.94 17.67
C GLU A 70 -9.95 9.03 16.46
N GLU A 71 -10.25 10.24 15.99
CA GLU A 71 -11.05 10.45 14.78
C GLU A 71 -10.35 9.87 13.55
N ARG A 72 -9.05 10.11 13.39
CA ARG A 72 -8.26 9.53 12.29
C ARG A 72 -8.28 8.01 12.32
N ARG A 73 -8.16 7.38 13.50
CA ARG A 73 -8.27 5.92 13.65
C ARG A 73 -9.66 5.43 13.26
N LYS A 74 -10.72 6.12 13.70
CA LYS A 74 -12.10 5.78 13.35
C LYS A 74 -12.37 5.91 11.85
N GLN A 75 -11.81 6.93 11.19
CA GLN A 75 -11.89 7.11 9.74
C GLN A 75 -11.12 5.99 9.00
N GLU A 76 -9.94 5.60 9.48
CA GLU A 76 -9.16 4.48 8.89
C GLU A 76 -9.88 3.13 9.05
N GLU A 77 -10.45 2.85 10.22
CA GLU A 77 -11.26 1.64 10.45
C GLU A 77 -12.53 1.64 9.60
N ALA A 78 -13.22 2.77 9.46
CA ALA A 78 -14.38 2.91 8.58
C ALA A 78 -14.00 2.71 7.11
N ALA A 79 -12.85 3.23 6.67
CA ALA A 79 -12.35 3.04 5.31
C ALA A 79 -11.97 1.57 5.05
N ARG A 80 -11.35 0.88 6.03
CA ARG A 80 -11.08 -0.56 5.92
C ARG A 80 -12.37 -1.38 5.84
N LEU A 81 -13.36 -1.05 6.65
CA LEU A 81 -14.66 -1.72 6.63
C LEU A 81 -15.39 -1.50 5.30
N ALA A 82 -15.31 -0.28 4.74
CA ALA A 82 -15.86 0.04 3.43
C ALA A 82 -15.17 -0.77 2.32
N LYS A 83 -13.83 -0.84 2.31
CA LYS A 83 -13.08 -1.67 1.35
C LYS A 83 -13.44 -3.15 1.46
N LEU A 84 -13.60 -3.68 2.68
CA LEU A 84 -13.99 -5.06 2.89
C LEU A 84 -15.41 -5.35 2.36
N LYS A 85 -16.34 -4.42 2.60
CA LYS A 85 -17.72 -4.51 2.09
C LYS A 85 -17.79 -4.40 0.57
N GLU A 86 -16.96 -3.55 -0.03
CA GLU A 86 -16.83 -3.41 -1.49
C GLU A 86 -16.29 -4.70 -2.11
N GLN A 87 -15.24 -5.30 -1.52
CA GLN A 87 -14.73 -6.60 -1.95
C GLN A 87 -15.77 -7.73 -1.82
N GLU A 88 -16.57 -7.74 -0.74
CA GLU A 88 -17.65 -8.71 -0.57
C GLU A 88 -18.75 -8.52 -1.63
N GLU A 89 -19.13 -7.27 -1.92
CA GLU A 89 -20.12 -6.96 -2.96
C GLU A 89 -19.60 -7.33 -4.35
N GLU A 90 -18.33 -7.05 -4.65
CA GLU A 90 -17.68 -7.42 -5.90
C GLU A 90 -17.62 -8.94 -6.07
N GLN A 91 -17.23 -9.69 -5.03
CA GLN A 91 -17.28 -11.15 -5.05
C GLN A 91 -18.70 -11.68 -5.28
N ARG A 92 -19.70 -11.05 -4.65
CA ARG A 92 -21.10 -11.42 -4.84
C ARG A 92 -21.58 -11.14 -6.27
N ARG A 93 -21.16 -10.01 -6.87
CA ARG A 93 -21.43 -9.68 -8.26
C ARG A 93 -20.78 -10.69 -9.21
N LEU A 94 -19.51 -11.01 -9.00
CA LEU A 94 -18.78 -11.99 -9.80
C LEU A 94 -19.40 -13.40 -9.68
N GLN A 95 -19.85 -13.80 -8.49
CA GLN A 95 -20.56 -15.08 -8.30
C GLN A 95 -21.92 -15.08 -8.99
N ALA A 96 -22.66 -13.98 -8.96
CA ALA A 96 -23.93 -13.86 -9.68
C ALA A 96 -23.73 -13.91 -11.20
N GLU A 97 -22.69 -13.25 -11.71
CA GLU A 97 -22.32 -13.27 -13.13
C GLU A 97 -21.90 -14.67 -13.57
N ARG A 98 -21.06 -15.36 -12.80
CA ARG A 98 -20.70 -16.77 -13.06
C ARG A 98 -21.88 -17.72 -13.05
N LYS A 99 -22.84 -17.54 -12.13
CA LYS A 99 -24.06 -18.35 -12.11
C LYS A 99 -24.93 -18.11 -13.33
N LYS A 100 -25.05 -16.84 -13.75
CA LYS A 100 -25.79 -16.47 -14.95
C LYS A 100 -25.14 -17.02 -16.21
N GLU A 101 -23.82 -16.95 -16.32
CA GLU A 101 -23.05 -17.55 -17.43
C GLU A 101 -23.21 -19.07 -17.47
N GLN A 102 -23.20 -19.74 -16.30
CA GLN A 102 -23.48 -21.18 -16.21
C GLN A 102 -24.90 -21.53 -16.66
N GLU A 103 -25.90 -20.76 -16.23
CA GLU A 103 -27.31 -20.97 -16.62
C GLU A 103 -27.50 -20.74 -18.13
N ASP A 104 -26.91 -19.69 -18.69
CA ASP A 104 -26.96 -19.40 -20.13
C ASP A 104 -26.24 -20.48 -20.95
N ALA A 105 -25.08 -20.97 -20.48
CA ALA A 105 -24.36 -22.07 -21.12
C ALA A 105 -25.14 -23.39 -21.07
N GLU A 106 -25.77 -23.70 -19.93
CA GLU A 106 -26.62 -24.89 -19.78
C GLU A 106 -27.85 -24.80 -20.69
N ARG A 107 -28.47 -23.62 -20.78
CA ARG A 107 -29.60 -23.38 -21.69
C ARG A 107 -29.20 -23.56 -23.16
N GLN A 108 -28.04 -23.04 -23.57
CA GLN A 108 -27.50 -23.25 -24.91
C GLN A 108 -27.17 -24.73 -25.18
N HIS A 109 -26.60 -25.43 -24.19
CA HIS A 109 -26.33 -26.86 -24.30
C HIS A 109 -27.62 -27.67 -24.47
N LEU A 110 -28.66 -27.35 -23.69
CA LEU A 110 -29.97 -27.98 -23.80
C LEU A 110 -30.61 -27.75 -25.18
N GLN A 111 -30.50 -26.54 -25.74
CA GLN A 111 -31.00 -26.22 -27.08
C GLN A 111 -30.27 -27.03 -28.16
N ARG A 112 -28.94 -27.11 -28.12
CA ARG A 112 -28.18 -27.92 -29.08
C ARG A 112 -28.55 -29.41 -29.00
N LEU A 113 -28.75 -29.93 -27.79
CA LEU A 113 -29.17 -31.32 -27.60
C LEU A 113 -30.58 -31.57 -28.15
N ALA A 114 -31.49 -30.60 -28.01
CA ALA A 114 -32.83 -30.69 -28.58
C ALA A 114 -32.80 -30.67 -30.12
N GLU A 115 -32.04 -29.74 -30.71
CA GLU A 115 -31.86 -29.65 -32.17
C GLU A 115 -31.21 -30.92 -32.75
N GLU A 116 -30.22 -31.51 -32.05
CA GLU A 116 -29.59 -32.77 -32.46
C GLU A 116 -30.58 -33.94 -32.41
N LYS A 117 -31.43 -34.01 -31.38
CA LYS A 117 -32.50 -35.02 -31.28
C LYS A 117 -33.54 -34.87 -32.39
N GLU A 118 -33.96 -33.65 -32.71
CA GLU A 118 -34.88 -33.39 -33.83
C GLU A 118 -34.24 -33.74 -35.17
N ALA A 119 -32.98 -33.38 -35.39
CA ALA A 119 -32.24 -33.73 -36.60
C ALA A 119 -32.03 -35.26 -36.73
N ALA A 120 -31.77 -35.96 -35.62
CA ALA A 120 -31.66 -37.42 -35.59
C ALA A 120 -33.00 -38.09 -35.92
N ALA A 121 -34.11 -37.62 -35.33
CA ALA A 121 -35.45 -38.11 -35.64
C ALA A 121 -35.82 -37.88 -37.11
N PHE A 122 -35.47 -36.72 -37.67
CA PHE A 122 -35.69 -36.43 -39.09
C PHE A 122 -34.84 -37.33 -40.00
N ARG A 123 -33.57 -37.58 -39.67
CA ARG A 123 -32.70 -38.52 -40.40
C ARG A 123 -33.23 -39.96 -40.32
N GLU A 124 -33.74 -40.38 -39.16
CA GLU A 124 -34.34 -41.70 -38.98
C GLU A 124 -35.60 -41.87 -39.84
N GLN A 125 -36.49 -40.87 -39.87
CA GLN A 125 -37.66 -40.87 -40.75
C GLN A 125 -37.27 -40.93 -42.23
N GLN A 126 -36.25 -40.19 -42.66
CA GLN A 126 -35.73 -40.28 -44.02
C GLN A 126 -35.15 -41.68 -44.32
N ALA A 127 -34.39 -42.26 -43.41
CA ALA A 127 -33.81 -43.60 -43.58
C ALA A 127 -34.91 -44.67 -43.70
N LEU A 128 -35.96 -44.58 -42.88
CA LEU A 128 -37.13 -45.47 -42.96
C LEU A 128 -37.86 -45.32 -44.30
N ALA A 129 -38.06 -44.09 -44.80
CA ALA A 129 -38.68 -43.84 -46.09
C ALA A 129 -37.85 -44.41 -47.26
N VAL A 130 -36.53 -44.23 -47.22
CA VAL A 130 -35.60 -44.80 -48.22
C VAL A 130 -35.61 -46.33 -48.16
N ALA A 131 -35.59 -46.93 -46.97
CA ALA A 131 -35.67 -48.38 -46.79
C ALA A 131 -37.00 -48.95 -47.33
N GLN A 132 -38.12 -48.26 -47.11
CA GLN A 132 -39.42 -48.65 -47.69
C GLN A 132 -39.43 -48.54 -49.21
N MET A 133 -38.86 -47.47 -49.78
CA MET A 133 -38.70 -47.31 -51.24
C MET A 133 -37.83 -48.44 -51.84
N GLN A 134 -36.70 -48.75 -51.21
CA GLN A 134 -35.83 -49.85 -51.64
C GLN A 134 -36.53 -51.20 -51.54
N ALA A 135 -37.29 -51.45 -50.47
CA ALA A 135 -38.07 -52.69 -50.33
C ALA A 135 -39.17 -52.82 -51.40
N LYS A 136 -39.82 -51.71 -51.79
CA LYS A 136 -40.76 -51.69 -52.92
C LYS A 136 -40.07 -51.98 -54.25
N LEU A 137 -38.91 -51.36 -54.51
CA LEU A 137 -38.12 -51.60 -55.71
C LEU A 137 -37.60 -53.04 -55.80
N LEU A 138 -37.17 -53.63 -54.68
CA LEU A 138 -36.75 -55.04 -54.63
C LEU A 138 -37.93 -56.00 -54.87
N LYS A 139 -39.12 -55.70 -54.35
CA LYS A 139 -40.33 -56.48 -54.66
C LYS A 139 -40.72 -56.36 -56.14
N GLU A 140 -40.59 -55.18 -56.74
CA GLU A 140 -40.84 -54.98 -58.17
C GLU A 140 -39.79 -55.69 -59.04
N LYS A 141 -38.51 -55.66 -58.64
CA LYS A 141 -37.45 -56.42 -59.29
C LYS A 141 -37.70 -57.93 -59.17
N GLN A 142 -38.08 -58.45 -58.01
CA GLN A 142 -38.43 -59.86 -57.84
C GLN A 142 -39.70 -60.28 -58.61
N ALA A 143 -40.63 -59.35 -58.86
CA ALA A 143 -41.77 -59.59 -59.74
C ALA A 143 -41.37 -59.63 -61.22
N LYS A 144 -40.38 -58.82 -61.64
CA LYS A 144 -39.80 -58.81 -63.00
C LYS A 144 -38.80 -59.96 -63.23
N GLU A 145 -38.15 -60.46 -62.18
CA GLU A 145 -37.18 -61.57 -62.24
C GLU A 145 -37.86 -62.95 -62.30
N LYS A 146 -39.17 -63.05 -62.02
CA LYS A 146 -39.98 -64.25 -62.31
C LYS A 146 -40.28 -64.47 -63.80
N THR A 147 -39.90 -63.55 -64.68
CA THR A 147 -40.08 -63.68 -66.14
C THR A 147 -38.80 -63.94 -66.94
N GLU A 148 -37.60 -63.90 -66.33
CA GLU A 148 -36.37 -64.15 -67.10
C GLU A 148 -35.40 -65.05 -66.34
N ALA A 149 -35.56 -66.36 -66.56
CA ALA A 149 -34.58 -67.38 -66.20
C ALA A 149 -33.69 -67.71 -67.41
N LYS A 150 -32.40 -67.35 -67.37
CA LYS A 150 -31.24 -68.13 -67.83
C LYS A 150 -30.03 -67.24 -68.10
N GLY A 151 -28.86 -67.64 -67.57
CA GLY A 151 -27.57 -67.23 -68.14
C GLY A 151 -26.47 -67.09 -67.11
N LYS A 152 -25.68 -68.16 -66.93
CA LYS A 152 -24.45 -68.20 -66.13
C LYS A 152 -23.32 -67.42 -66.80
N GLY A 153 -22.47 -66.75 -66.01
CA GLY A 153 -21.13 -66.30 -66.41
C GLY A 153 -20.48 -65.37 -65.38
N VAL A 154 -19.35 -65.81 -64.79
CA VAL A 154 -18.51 -65.12 -63.78
C VAL A 154 -17.07 -65.16 -64.33
N PRO A 155 -16.13 -64.23 -64.04
CA PRO A 155 -16.18 -62.77 -64.08
C PRO A 155 -15.02 -62.18 -64.94
N SER A 156 -15.13 -60.95 -65.44
CA SER A 156 -13.98 -60.17 -65.92
C SER A 156 -13.80 -58.93 -65.04
N LYS A 157 -12.63 -58.82 -64.41
CA LYS A 157 -12.20 -57.60 -63.70
C LYS A 157 -11.83 -56.54 -64.75
N ALA A 158 -12.68 -55.54 -64.90
CA ALA A 158 -12.30 -54.23 -65.46
C ALA A 158 -12.22 -53.23 -64.29
N ALA A 159 -11.29 -52.30 -64.44
CA ALA A 159 -10.96 -51.22 -63.52
C ALA A 159 -12.17 -50.36 -63.12
N VAL A 160 -12.01 -49.56 -62.05
CA VAL A 160 -12.40 -48.13 -61.94
C VAL A 160 -12.45 -47.71 -60.45
N MET A 161 -11.42 -46.93 -60.06
CA MET A 161 -11.39 -45.73 -59.21
C MET A 161 -12.30 -45.64 -57.97
N ASP A 162 -11.72 -45.31 -56.80
CA ASP A 162 -11.87 -43.95 -56.23
C ASP A 162 -11.11 -43.71 -54.90
N LYS A 163 -10.61 -42.47 -54.78
CA LYS A 163 -10.29 -41.69 -53.55
C LYS A 163 -9.11 -42.21 -52.70
N THR A 164 -8.15 -41.38 -52.29
CA THR A 164 -8.41 -40.18 -51.50
C THR A 164 -7.17 -39.28 -51.52
N PHE A 165 -7.41 -38.02 -51.83
CA PHE A 165 -6.49 -36.89 -51.76
C PHE A 165 -6.21 -36.59 -50.28
N ASP A 166 -4.97 -36.88 -49.83
CA ASP A 166 -4.48 -36.41 -48.53
C ASP A 166 -4.28 -34.89 -48.61
N MET A 167 -5.35 -34.14 -48.31
CA MET A 167 -5.22 -32.76 -47.87
C MET A 167 -4.57 -32.73 -46.50
N LEU A 168 -3.24 -32.58 -46.47
CA LEU A 168 -2.60 -31.96 -45.32
C LEU A 168 -3.20 -30.55 -45.15
N PRO A 169 -3.78 -30.21 -43.99
CA PRO A 169 -4.05 -28.82 -43.70
C PRO A 169 -2.70 -28.11 -43.61
N SER A 170 -2.48 -27.21 -44.55
CA SER A 170 -1.54 -26.10 -44.49
C SER A 170 -1.54 -25.53 -43.06
N SER A 171 -0.54 -25.88 -42.26
CA SER A 171 -0.21 -25.13 -41.04
C SER A 171 0.56 -23.87 -41.41
N ALA A 172 -0.03 -23.08 -42.31
CA ALA A 172 0.21 -21.65 -42.39
C ALA A 172 -0.46 -20.98 -41.18
N ASN A 173 0.11 -21.24 -40.00
CA ASN A 173 0.00 -20.43 -38.81
C ASN A 173 1.23 -20.73 -37.95
N VAL A 174 2.41 -20.44 -38.53
CA VAL A 174 3.47 -19.83 -37.72
C VAL A 174 2.87 -18.49 -37.27
N SER A 175 2.10 -18.59 -36.19
CA SER A 175 1.81 -17.48 -35.32
C SER A 175 3.12 -16.73 -35.21
N GLN A 176 3.08 -15.46 -35.61
CA GLN A 176 4.13 -14.51 -35.30
C GLN A 176 4.35 -14.64 -33.80
N ALA A 177 5.35 -15.44 -33.41
CA ALA A 177 5.94 -15.38 -32.11
C ALA A 177 6.33 -13.92 -32.02
N LYS A 178 5.53 -13.16 -31.27
CA LYS A 178 5.82 -11.78 -30.93
C LYS A 178 7.29 -11.85 -30.54
N LYS A 179 8.19 -11.27 -31.36
CA LYS A 179 9.58 -11.09 -30.94
C LYS A 179 9.43 -10.50 -29.56
N ALA A 180 9.79 -11.26 -28.54
CA ALA A 180 9.83 -10.75 -27.19
C ALA A 180 10.75 -9.54 -27.34
N VAL A 181 10.15 -8.36 -27.34
CA VAL A 181 10.87 -7.11 -27.25
C VAL A 181 11.68 -7.34 -25.99
N ILE A 182 12.98 -7.58 -26.15
CA ILE A 182 13.90 -7.72 -25.04
C ILE A 182 13.64 -6.44 -24.25
N PRO A 183 13.06 -6.53 -23.04
CA PRO A 183 12.80 -5.34 -22.26
C PRO A 183 14.15 -4.64 -22.14
N ASP A 184 14.18 -3.38 -22.56
CA ASP A 184 15.39 -2.57 -22.47
C ASP A 184 15.93 -2.72 -21.04
N VAL A 185 17.21 -3.12 -20.94
CA VAL A 185 17.86 -3.40 -19.66
C VAL A 185 17.90 -2.12 -18.81
N ASP A 186 17.70 -0.95 -19.40
CA ASP A 186 17.69 0.33 -18.68
C ASP A 186 16.31 1.02 -18.62
N ASP A 187 15.26 0.43 -19.19
CA ASP A 187 13.89 0.94 -19.02
C ASP A 187 13.29 0.37 -17.73
N TYR A 188 13.13 1.25 -16.74
CA TYR A 188 12.58 0.89 -15.44
C TYR A 188 11.06 0.97 -15.39
N GLY A 189 10.38 1.29 -16.51
CA GLY A 189 8.93 1.47 -16.54
C GLY A 189 8.46 2.54 -15.55
N ILE A 190 9.35 3.47 -15.21
CA ILE A 190 9.05 4.68 -14.43
C ILE A 190 8.75 5.74 -15.47
N ASP A 191 7.56 5.66 -16.06
CA ASP A 191 7.00 6.81 -16.74
C ASP A 191 6.77 7.89 -15.67
N SER A 192 7.28 9.10 -15.91
CA SER A 192 7.13 10.23 -14.98
C SER A 192 5.67 10.71 -14.85
N SER A 193 4.71 10.02 -15.48
CA SER A 193 3.29 10.11 -15.18
C SER A 193 3.03 9.41 -13.86
N GLY A 194 2.75 10.20 -12.80
CA GLY A 194 2.42 9.73 -11.46
C GLY A 194 1.10 8.94 -11.35
N ALA A 195 0.84 8.00 -12.26
CA ALA A 195 -0.17 6.98 -12.12
C ALA A 195 0.36 5.95 -11.11
N SER A 196 -0.02 6.16 -9.86
CA SER A 196 0.18 5.24 -8.74
C SER A 196 -0.52 3.91 -9.06
N SER A 197 0.16 3.02 -9.80
CA SER A 197 -0.26 1.62 -9.93
C SER A 197 0.05 0.94 -8.59
N GLU A 198 -1.00 0.60 -7.85
CA GLU A 198 -0.95 -0.01 -6.51
C GLU A 198 -0.33 -1.44 -6.48
N ASP A 199 0.25 -1.92 -7.59
CA ASP A 199 0.89 -3.24 -7.69
C ASP A 199 2.43 -3.15 -7.55
N ASP A 200 2.89 -2.60 -6.43
CA ASP A 200 4.32 -2.63 -6.04
C ASP A 200 4.71 -3.94 -5.33
N GLU A 201 3.79 -4.93 -5.21
CA GLU A 201 4.03 -6.17 -4.47
C GLU A 201 4.92 -7.18 -5.22
N ARG A 202 5.07 -7.05 -6.54
CA ARG A 202 5.84 -8.00 -7.36
C ARG A 202 7.07 -7.34 -7.98
N PRO A 203 8.26 -7.98 -7.96
CA PRO A 203 9.44 -7.45 -8.62
C PRO A 203 9.15 -7.20 -10.10
N LYS A 204 9.27 -5.94 -10.54
CA LYS A 204 9.03 -5.54 -11.93
C LYS A 204 9.98 -6.22 -12.93
N ARG A 205 11.11 -6.77 -12.45
CA ARG A 205 12.11 -7.50 -13.23
C ARG A 205 12.32 -8.91 -12.70
N PRO A 206 12.65 -9.89 -13.56
CA PRO A 206 13.04 -11.22 -13.11
C PRO A 206 14.27 -11.13 -12.19
N ILE A 207 14.26 -11.95 -11.14
CA ILE A 207 15.34 -11.97 -10.16
C ILE A 207 16.65 -12.39 -10.87
N PRO A 208 17.71 -11.57 -10.82
CA PRO A 208 18.96 -11.92 -11.46
C PRO A 208 19.59 -13.15 -10.80
N PHE A 209 20.36 -13.92 -11.57
CA PHE A 209 20.92 -15.21 -11.14
C PHE A 209 21.65 -15.13 -9.79
N TRP A 210 22.47 -14.10 -9.58
CA TRP A 210 23.23 -13.90 -8.34
C TRP A 210 22.36 -13.63 -7.11
N ALA A 211 21.14 -13.11 -7.32
CA ALA A 211 20.18 -12.81 -6.26
C ALA A 211 19.24 -13.98 -5.95
N THR A 212 19.35 -15.10 -6.69
CA THR A 212 18.63 -16.34 -6.37
C THR A 212 19.07 -16.88 -5.01
N LYS A 213 18.14 -17.55 -4.29
CA LYS A 213 18.39 -18.04 -2.92
C LYS A 213 19.65 -18.90 -2.81
N ALA A 214 19.84 -19.85 -3.74
CA ALA A 214 20.98 -20.77 -3.70
C ALA A 214 22.33 -20.03 -3.83
N GLU A 215 22.42 -19.10 -4.78
CA GLU A 215 23.67 -18.39 -5.07
C GLU A 215 23.95 -17.29 -4.05
N ARG A 216 22.93 -16.52 -3.69
CA ARG A 216 23.02 -15.47 -2.65
C ARG A 216 23.49 -16.05 -1.32
N MET A 217 23.00 -17.23 -0.92
CA MET A 217 23.40 -17.85 0.35
C MET A 217 24.89 -18.23 0.38
N LYS A 218 25.48 -18.64 -0.75
CA LYS A 218 26.92 -18.92 -0.84
C LYS A 218 27.73 -17.64 -0.57
N VAL A 219 27.35 -16.54 -1.23
CA VAL A 219 28.02 -15.24 -1.08
C VAL A 219 27.85 -14.67 0.33
N LEU A 220 26.66 -14.75 0.91
CA LEU A 220 26.40 -14.25 2.27
C LEU A 220 27.25 -14.97 3.32
N LYS A 221 27.43 -16.29 3.20
CA LYS A 221 28.33 -17.04 4.09
C LYS A 221 29.75 -16.50 4.01
N ILE A 222 30.25 -16.19 2.81
CA ILE A 222 31.60 -15.64 2.61
C ILE A 222 31.69 -14.22 3.19
N GLN A 223 30.67 -13.38 2.97
CA GLN A 223 30.61 -12.00 3.47
C GLN A 223 30.56 -11.93 5.00
N ALA A 224 29.91 -12.89 5.65
CA ALA A 224 29.80 -12.95 7.12
C ALA A 224 31.17 -13.06 7.82
N TRP A 225 32.17 -13.67 7.17
CA TRP A 225 33.52 -13.83 7.73
C TRP A 225 34.48 -12.69 7.35
N LYS A 226 34.02 -11.66 6.64
CA LYS A 226 34.86 -10.51 6.29
C LYS A 226 34.94 -9.52 7.44
N ARG A 227 36.14 -8.96 7.63
CA ARG A 227 36.41 -7.98 8.69
C ARG A 227 35.75 -6.64 8.35
N GLN A 228 35.15 -6.01 9.35
CA GLN A 228 34.47 -4.71 9.23
C GLN A 228 35.32 -3.63 8.54
N LYS A 229 36.62 -3.61 8.83
CA LYS A 229 37.59 -2.67 8.23
C LYS A 229 37.62 -2.70 6.69
N ILE A 230 37.30 -3.84 6.07
CA ILE A 230 37.25 -3.95 4.60
C ILE A 230 36.07 -3.15 4.06
N TYR A 231 34.90 -3.24 4.71
CA TYR A 231 33.73 -2.47 4.35
C TYR A 231 33.95 -0.98 4.60
N ASP A 232 34.56 -0.62 5.73
CA ASP A 232 34.88 0.77 6.05
C ASP A 232 35.89 1.38 5.06
N ALA A 233 36.81 0.58 4.50
CA ALA A 233 37.74 1.03 3.47
C ALA A 233 37.09 1.16 2.09
N TYR A 234 36.23 0.21 1.72
CA TYR A 234 35.58 0.18 0.41
C TYR A 234 34.46 1.22 0.28
N PHE A 235 33.60 1.31 1.30
CA PHE A 235 32.50 2.27 1.37
C PHE A 235 32.87 3.52 2.14
N GLY A 236 34.16 3.72 2.45
CA GLY A 236 34.68 4.81 3.27
C GLY A 236 34.19 6.16 2.79
N SER A 237 33.02 6.54 3.30
CA SER A 237 32.36 7.78 2.98
C SER A 237 32.90 8.79 3.97
N ALA A 238 33.49 9.87 3.46
CA ALA A 238 33.74 11.03 4.30
C ALA A 238 32.41 11.41 4.95
N GLU A 239 32.41 11.60 6.28
CA GLU A 239 31.22 12.02 7.04
C GLU A 239 30.69 13.36 6.50
N LYS A 240 29.82 13.29 5.50
CA LYS A 240 29.07 14.42 5.01
C LYS A 240 27.64 14.17 5.41
N THR A 241 27.11 15.01 6.29
CA THR A 241 25.67 15.09 6.47
C THR A 241 25.06 15.29 5.07
N PRO A 242 24.11 14.42 4.64
CA PRO A 242 23.54 14.53 3.30
C PRO A 242 22.99 15.94 3.15
N ASN A 243 23.49 16.65 2.13
CA ASN A 243 23.08 18.02 1.92
C ASN A 243 21.66 18.01 1.34
N LEU A 244 20.67 18.16 2.22
CA LEU A 244 19.26 18.14 1.85
C LEU A 244 18.92 19.24 0.84
N THR A 245 19.67 20.34 0.82
CA THR A 245 19.51 21.39 -0.18
C THR A 245 19.98 20.93 -1.55
N MET A 246 21.06 20.15 -1.63
CA MET A 246 21.49 19.57 -2.92
C MET A 246 20.58 18.43 -3.38
N MET A 247 20.07 17.61 -2.45
CA MET A 247 19.27 16.44 -2.79
C MET A 247 17.81 16.79 -3.13
N PHE A 248 17.22 17.75 -2.41
CA PHE A 248 15.78 18.03 -2.48
C PHE A 248 15.45 19.50 -2.76
N GLY A 249 16.46 20.36 -2.95
CA GLY A 249 16.25 21.80 -3.17
C GLY A 249 15.73 22.57 -1.95
N VAL A 250 15.54 21.89 -0.80
CA VAL A 250 14.99 22.51 0.42
C VAL A 250 16.09 23.25 1.18
N LYS A 251 15.86 24.53 1.47
CA LYS A 251 16.78 25.33 2.29
C LYS A 251 16.45 25.16 3.78
N CYS A 252 17.47 24.83 4.57
CA CYS A 252 17.50 24.85 6.04
C CYS A 252 16.26 24.32 6.79
N VAL A 253 16.26 23.01 7.07
CA VAL A 253 15.32 22.43 8.04
C VAL A 253 15.76 22.79 9.46
N LYS A 254 14.86 23.38 10.27
CA LYS A 254 15.13 23.63 11.70
C LYS A 254 15.43 22.30 12.40
N ARG A 255 16.59 22.20 13.04
CA ARG A 255 17.00 21.00 13.78
C ARG A 255 16.55 21.08 15.24
N THR A 256 16.14 19.96 15.80
CA THR A 256 15.80 19.80 17.23
C THR A 256 16.88 18.96 17.93
N SER A 257 16.67 18.58 19.20
CA SER A 257 17.64 17.82 19.99
C SER A 257 18.11 16.50 19.35
N SER A 258 17.36 15.93 18.39
CA SER A 258 17.76 14.75 17.61
C SER A 258 19.01 14.97 16.74
N ALA A 259 19.38 16.22 16.50
CA ALA A 259 20.59 16.58 15.78
C ALA A 259 21.87 16.52 16.61
N VAL A 260 21.73 16.47 17.94
CA VAL A 260 22.83 16.53 18.89
C VAL A 260 23.13 15.12 19.37
N TRP A 261 24.14 14.49 18.76
CA TRP A 261 24.62 13.18 19.17
C TRP A 261 25.63 13.34 20.32
N ARG A 262 25.30 12.80 21.50
CA ARG A 262 26.17 12.86 22.70
C ARG A 262 27.19 11.73 22.76
N THR A 263 26.97 10.65 22.01
CA THR A 263 27.94 9.58 21.83
C THR A 263 28.86 9.93 20.67
N PRO A 264 30.19 9.77 20.83
CA PRO A 264 31.11 9.97 19.72
C PRO A 264 30.72 9.05 18.57
N PRO A 265 30.82 9.53 17.33
CA PRO A 265 30.55 8.69 16.17
C PRO A 265 31.61 7.55 16.17
N ARG A 266 31.23 6.34 15.75
CA ARG A 266 32.06 5.13 15.92
C ARG A 266 33.47 5.35 15.33
N TYR A 267 34.53 4.74 15.86
CA TYR A 267 35.91 4.97 15.36
C TYR A 267 36.14 4.77 13.84
N SER A 268 35.26 4.06 13.12
CA SER A 268 35.27 3.97 11.65
C SER A 268 34.77 5.23 10.93
N THR A 269 34.26 6.20 11.69
CA THR A 269 33.58 7.40 11.21
C THR A 269 34.41 8.67 11.49
N LEU A 270 35.31 8.64 12.50
CA LEU A 270 36.23 9.75 12.74
C LEU A 270 37.24 9.93 11.59
N PRO A 271 37.50 11.18 11.14
CA PRO A 271 38.58 11.46 10.20
C PRO A 271 39.90 10.94 10.76
N LYS A 272 40.58 10.09 9.98
CA LYS A 272 41.97 9.70 10.29
C LYS A 272 42.84 10.87 9.86
N TYR A 273 43.42 11.57 10.83
CA TYR A 273 44.52 12.51 10.60
C TYR A 273 45.80 11.75 10.21
#